data_AF-A0A925HBR4-F1
#
_entry.id   AF-A0A925HBR4-F1
#
_cell.length_a   1.000
_cell.length_b   1.000
_cell.length_c   1.000
_cell.angle_alpha   90.00
_cell.angle_beta   90.00
_cell.angle_gamma   90.00
#
_symmetry.space_group_name_H-M   'P 1'
#
loop_
_entity.id
_entity.type
_entity.pdbx_description
1 polymer ?
#
loop_
_entity_poly.entity_id
_entity_poly.type
_entity_poly.pdbx_seq_one_letter_code
_entity_poly.pdbx_strand_id
1 'polypeptide(L)'
;MGKNKAEKPRVWIFMVDSRNSEDLRDLDHLDAILWGANPNVRDGDIILMYRTAPYSDIAYIFSASSEPRLTRPEDRADPHYVIELSNKFRLSRPLTLKEIRHNNLLSEWSFARYQQGAMRRKKDIKKEGVWNSLRSLLIARNPSLARVLKELENLRDGSSQLDYQFSHKAGKAAKQEQLPLRVFISYATPDLRRVRLLHRKLSEQTGLDLWFDKVSLVPTDEWHPAIVRAIHSSDAIVICLSSRSVNRDGFAQDEINWAINLFDEQPEGTVSILPVKLDQCDAPPRLMRWQYAELFRKNGFERLIAGLRKRMLALEEAHIR
;
A
#
# COMPACT_ATOMS: atom_id res chain seq x y z
N MET A 1 -5.26 32.91 -26.15
CA MET A 1 -5.80 31.54 -26.04
C MET A 1 -6.04 31.26 -24.57
N GLY A 2 -7.29 30.99 -24.19
CA GLY A 2 -7.69 30.84 -22.79
C GLY A 2 -6.98 29.67 -22.13
N LYS A 3 -6.47 29.89 -20.91
CA LYS A 3 -6.01 28.82 -20.04
C LYS A 3 -7.21 27.88 -19.82
N ASN A 4 -7.16 26.67 -20.38
CA ASN A 4 -8.17 25.66 -20.15
C ASN A 4 -8.17 25.38 -18.64
N LYS A 5 -9.21 25.83 -17.95
CA LYS A 5 -9.42 25.55 -16.52
C LYS A 5 -9.50 24.04 -16.39
N ALA A 6 -8.56 23.41 -15.68
CA ALA A 6 -8.56 21.97 -15.52
C ALA A 6 -9.93 21.52 -14.99
N GLU A 7 -10.62 20.66 -15.75
CA GLU A 7 -11.94 20.20 -15.36
C GLU A 7 -11.76 19.30 -14.12
N LYS A 8 -12.48 19.64 -13.04
CA LYS A 8 -12.44 18.88 -11.78
C LYS A 8 -12.71 17.40 -12.04
N PRO A 9 -12.05 16.47 -11.32
CA PRO A 9 -12.21 15.05 -11.60
C PRO A 9 -13.66 14.62 -11.41
N ARG A 10 -14.16 13.83 -12.35
CA ARG A 10 -15.48 13.22 -12.26
C ARG A 10 -15.45 12.10 -11.22
N VAL A 11 -16.62 11.64 -10.81
CA VAL A 11 -16.74 10.54 -9.85
C VAL A 11 -17.63 9.46 -10.44
N TRP A 12 -17.12 8.24 -10.46
CA TRP A 12 -17.80 7.08 -11.00
C TRP A 12 -17.95 6.01 -9.94
N ILE A 13 -18.89 5.09 -10.16
CA ILE A 13 -19.06 3.90 -9.34
C ILE A 13 -18.85 2.68 -10.22
N PHE A 14 -17.87 1.86 -9.86
CA PHE A 14 -17.60 0.57 -10.47
C PHE A 14 -18.10 -0.53 -9.53
N MET A 15 -18.23 -1.74 -10.05
CA MET A 15 -18.72 -2.88 -9.29
C MET A 15 -17.75 -4.05 -9.40
N VAL A 16 -17.69 -4.83 -8.32
CA VAL A 16 -17.13 -6.18 -8.29
C VAL A 16 -18.24 -7.17 -7.94
N ASP A 17 -18.38 -8.25 -8.72
CA ASP A 17 -19.21 -9.38 -8.32
C ASP A 17 -18.51 -10.09 -7.17
N SER A 18 -19.13 -10.08 -5.98
CA SER A 18 -18.53 -10.70 -4.79
C SER A 18 -18.49 -12.23 -4.83
N ARG A 19 -19.00 -12.84 -5.91
CA ARG A 19 -18.79 -14.26 -6.23
C ARG A 19 -17.55 -14.50 -7.08
N ASN A 20 -16.95 -13.45 -7.64
CA ASN A 20 -15.66 -13.53 -8.32
C ASN A 20 -14.53 -13.40 -7.29
N SER A 21 -13.98 -14.53 -6.87
CA SER A 21 -12.91 -14.56 -5.86
C SER A 21 -11.58 -13.98 -6.35
N GLU A 22 -11.33 -13.97 -7.66
CA GLU A 22 -10.13 -13.38 -8.26
C GLU A 22 -10.20 -11.85 -8.19
N ASP A 23 -11.30 -11.26 -8.66
CA ASP A 23 -11.52 -9.81 -8.59
C ASP A 23 -11.53 -9.27 -7.14
N LEU A 24 -12.13 -10.01 -6.20
CA LEU A 24 -12.10 -9.64 -4.78
C LEU A 24 -10.69 -9.72 -4.20
N ARG A 25 -9.93 -10.74 -4.57
CA ARG A 25 -8.52 -10.89 -4.19
C ARG A 25 -7.70 -9.74 -4.75
N ASP A 26 -7.88 -9.39 -6.01
CA ASP A 26 -7.16 -8.28 -6.64
C ASP A 26 -7.48 -6.94 -5.96
N LEU A 27 -8.75 -6.70 -5.62
CA LEU A 27 -9.13 -5.52 -4.82
C LEU A 27 -8.50 -5.49 -3.44
N ASP A 28 -8.41 -6.64 -2.77
CA ASP A 28 -7.82 -6.75 -1.44
C ASP A 28 -6.29 -6.61 -1.47
N HIS A 29 -5.62 -7.13 -2.50
CA HIS A 29 -4.18 -7.36 -2.49
C HIS A 29 -3.38 -6.50 -3.48
N LEU A 30 -3.98 -5.96 -4.54
CA LEU A 30 -3.29 -5.16 -5.55
C LEU A 30 -3.59 -3.67 -5.37
N ASP A 31 -2.55 -2.83 -5.29
CA ASP A 31 -2.70 -1.37 -5.14
C ASP A 31 -2.92 -0.64 -6.46
N ALA A 32 -2.59 -1.29 -7.58
CA ALA A 32 -2.97 -0.90 -8.92
C ALA A 32 -3.57 -2.09 -9.66
N ILE A 33 -4.68 -1.88 -10.36
CA ILE A 33 -5.46 -2.94 -11.01
C ILE A 33 -5.93 -2.48 -12.38
N LEU A 34 -5.98 -3.42 -13.34
CA LEU A 34 -6.70 -3.23 -14.59
C LEU A 34 -8.15 -3.63 -14.37
N TRP A 35 -9.09 -2.73 -14.66
CA TRP A 35 -10.51 -2.97 -14.38
C TRP A 35 -11.41 -2.66 -15.57
N GLY A 36 -12.57 -3.31 -15.60
CA GLY A 36 -13.64 -3.00 -16.55
C GLY A 36 -14.09 -1.55 -16.44
N ALA A 37 -14.12 -0.83 -17.56
CA ALA A 37 -14.22 0.62 -17.57
C ALA A 37 -15.50 1.12 -18.25
N ASN A 38 -15.99 2.24 -17.73
CA ASN A 38 -16.90 3.09 -18.50
C ASN A 38 -16.08 3.93 -19.49
N PRO A 39 -16.42 3.96 -20.80
CA PRO A 39 -15.63 4.67 -21.80
C PRO A 39 -15.62 6.19 -21.62
N ASN A 40 -16.45 6.75 -20.73
CA ASN A 40 -16.49 8.17 -20.41
C ASN A 40 -15.58 8.56 -19.23
N VAL A 41 -14.96 7.60 -18.55
CA VAL A 41 -13.98 7.85 -17.49
C VAL A 41 -12.71 8.42 -18.12
N ARG A 42 -12.03 9.34 -17.44
CA ARG A 42 -10.75 9.91 -17.88
C ARG A 42 -9.69 9.76 -16.81
N ASP A 43 -8.43 9.90 -17.20
CA ASP A 43 -7.31 9.89 -16.26
C ASP A 43 -7.53 10.92 -15.13
N GLY A 44 -7.27 10.52 -13.89
CA GLY A 44 -7.51 11.32 -12.68
C GLY A 44 -8.95 11.35 -12.17
N ASP A 45 -9.92 10.71 -12.83
CA ASP A 45 -11.28 10.57 -12.28
C ASP A 45 -11.29 9.67 -11.03
N ILE A 46 -12.20 9.93 -10.09
CA ILE A 46 -12.35 9.18 -8.84
C ILE A 46 -13.31 8.02 -9.06
N ILE A 47 -12.91 6.81 -8.65
CA ILE A 47 -13.70 5.60 -8.80
C ILE A 47 -14.07 5.05 -7.42
N LEU A 48 -15.37 4.97 -7.13
CA LEU A 48 -15.89 4.27 -5.97
C LEU A 48 -16.12 2.80 -6.34
N MET A 49 -15.52 1.86 -5.60
CA MET A 49 -15.70 0.44 -5.85
C MET A 49 -16.77 -0.14 -4.94
N TYR A 50 -17.87 -0.58 -5.55
CA TYR A 50 -18.99 -1.24 -4.87
C TYR A 50 -18.88 -2.76 -4.97
N ARG A 51 -18.96 -3.43 -3.83
CA ARG A 51 -19.06 -4.90 -3.74
C ARG A 51 -20.53 -5.31 -3.75
N THR A 52 -20.90 -6.22 -4.64
CA THR A 52 -22.25 -6.80 -4.67
C THR A 52 -22.52 -7.68 -3.42
N ALA A 53 -23.68 -8.34 -3.37
CA ALA A 53 -24.01 -9.25 -2.28
C ALA A 53 -22.95 -10.37 -2.16
N PRO A 54 -22.52 -10.75 -0.94
CA PRO A 54 -23.17 -10.46 0.34
C PRO A 54 -22.78 -9.12 0.99
N TYR A 55 -21.66 -8.50 0.60
CA TYR A 55 -21.15 -7.28 1.25
C TYR A 55 -22.08 -6.07 1.05
N SER A 56 -22.53 -5.87 -0.20
CA SER A 56 -23.44 -4.78 -0.58
C SER A 56 -22.98 -3.40 -0.07
N ASP A 57 -21.72 -3.04 -0.30
CA ASP A 57 -21.11 -1.82 0.23
C ASP A 57 -20.10 -1.19 -0.73
N ILE A 58 -19.84 0.10 -0.52
CA ILE A 58 -18.68 0.78 -1.11
C ILE A 58 -17.52 0.60 -0.13
N ALA A 59 -16.45 -0.04 -0.58
CA ALA A 59 -15.34 -0.44 0.29
C ALA A 59 -13.98 0.10 -0.17
N TYR A 60 -13.82 0.48 -1.44
CA TYR A 60 -12.57 1.01 -1.97
C TYR A 60 -12.84 2.25 -2.81
N ILE A 61 -11.84 3.13 -2.88
CA ILE A 61 -11.80 4.30 -3.73
C ILE A 61 -10.47 4.25 -4.49
N PHE A 62 -10.51 4.51 -5.79
CA PHE A 62 -9.33 4.58 -6.65
C PHE A 62 -9.31 5.91 -7.40
N SER A 63 -8.14 6.22 -7.96
CA SER A 63 -7.99 7.14 -9.09
C SER A 63 -7.85 6.33 -10.37
N ALA A 64 -8.49 6.78 -11.45
CA ALA A 64 -8.04 6.39 -12.78
C ALA A 64 -6.61 6.92 -13.01
N SER A 65 -5.72 6.08 -13.52
CA SER A 65 -4.33 6.45 -13.90
C SER A 65 -4.05 6.28 -15.38
N SER A 66 -5.08 6.00 -16.17
CA SER A 66 -5.00 5.93 -17.63
C SER A 66 -6.29 6.45 -18.26
N GLU A 67 -6.23 6.70 -19.57
CA GLU A 67 -7.43 6.77 -20.40
C GLU A 67 -8.03 5.37 -20.59
N PRO A 68 -9.35 5.22 -20.73
CA PRO A 68 -9.97 3.94 -21.03
C PRO A 68 -9.59 3.51 -22.45
N ARG A 69 -9.31 2.22 -22.61
CA ARG A 69 -8.99 1.60 -23.90
C ARG A 69 -9.87 0.38 -24.15
N LEU A 70 -9.95 -0.07 -25.40
CA LEU A 70 -10.62 -1.32 -25.72
C LEU A 70 -9.95 -2.50 -25.02
N THR A 71 -10.77 -3.45 -24.57
CA THR A 71 -10.32 -4.72 -23.98
C THR A 71 -9.61 -5.55 -25.04
N ARG A 72 -8.44 -6.10 -24.70
CA ARG A 72 -7.68 -7.02 -25.54
C ARG A 72 -7.91 -8.47 -25.08
N PRO A 73 -7.65 -9.48 -25.93
CA PRO A 73 -7.85 -10.89 -25.57
C PRO A 73 -7.09 -11.34 -24.32
N GLU A 74 -5.96 -10.71 -24.01
CA GLU A 74 -5.16 -10.97 -22.82
C GLU A 74 -5.70 -10.31 -21.54
N ASP A 75 -6.54 -9.28 -21.66
CA ASP A 75 -7.10 -8.56 -20.52
C ASP A 75 -8.24 -9.40 -19.92
N ARG A 76 -8.01 -10.00 -18.75
CA ARG A 76 -9.01 -10.76 -18.00
C ARG A 76 -10.05 -9.85 -17.33
N ALA A 77 -10.67 -8.93 -18.08
CA ALA A 77 -11.58 -7.89 -17.57
C ALA A 77 -12.82 -7.70 -18.48
N ASP A 78 -13.68 -6.70 -18.18
CA ASP A 78 -14.97 -6.44 -18.88
C ASP A 78 -14.85 -6.49 -20.41
N PRO A 79 -15.87 -6.99 -21.13
CA PRO A 79 -15.77 -7.29 -22.57
C PRO A 79 -15.54 -6.10 -23.52
N HIS A 80 -15.71 -4.84 -23.11
CA HIS A 80 -15.64 -3.72 -24.07
C HIS A 80 -14.52 -2.71 -23.81
N TYR A 81 -14.33 -2.28 -22.56
CA TYR A 81 -13.29 -1.31 -22.20
C TYR A 81 -12.62 -1.68 -20.88
N VAL A 82 -11.33 -1.37 -20.79
CA VAL A 82 -10.53 -1.47 -19.57
C VAL A 82 -9.82 -0.16 -19.25
N ILE A 83 -9.48 0.01 -17.97
CA ILE A 83 -8.77 1.18 -17.45
C ILE A 83 -7.84 0.76 -16.32
N GLU A 84 -6.72 1.45 -16.18
CA GLU A 84 -5.82 1.28 -15.03
C GLU A 84 -6.30 2.13 -13.87
N LEU A 85 -6.44 1.50 -12.71
CA LEU A 85 -6.80 2.12 -11.45
C LEU A 85 -5.61 2.04 -10.49
N SER A 86 -5.36 3.12 -9.76
CA SER A 86 -4.29 3.20 -8.76
C SER A 86 -4.69 4.12 -7.61
N ASN A 87 -3.77 4.44 -6.70
CA ASN A 87 -4.03 5.24 -5.50
C ASN A 87 -5.19 4.66 -4.67
N LYS A 88 -5.20 3.33 -4.52
CA LYS A 88 -6.24 2.59 -3.79
C LYS A 88 -6.36 3.09 -2.35
N PHE A 89 -7.58 3.44 -1.96
CA PHE A 89 -7.95 3.77 -0.60
C PHE A 89 -9.07 2.84 -0.13
N ARG A 90 -8.76 1.95 0.81
CA ARG A 90 -9.74 1.07 1.45
C ARG A 90 -10.47 1.83 2.57
N LEU A 91 -11.80 1.80 2.54
CA LEU A 91 -12.65 2.33 3.60
C LEU A 91 -12.62 1.35 4.79
N SER A 92 -12.07 1.79 5.92
CA SER A 92 -12.07 1.03 7.18
C SER A 92 -13.50 0.78 7.69
N ARG A 93 -14.43 1.68 7.37
CA ARG A 93 -15.87 1.53 7.59
C ARG A 93 -16.60 1.68 6.25
N PRO A 94 -16.73 0.58 5.47
CA PRO A 94 -17.47 0.59 4.22
C PRO A 94 -18.87 1.21 4.38
N LEU A 95 -19.33 1.87 3.32
CA LEU A 95 -20.66 2.48 3.28
C LEU A 95 -21.63 1.49 2.65
N THR A 96 -22.52 0.94 3.46
CA THR A 96 -23.44 -0.11 3.00
C THR A 96 -24.56 0.47 2.15
N LEU A 97 -25.09 -0.33 1.23
CA LEU A 97 -26.26 0.03 0.44
C LEU A 97 -27.48 0.31 1.32
N LYS A 98 -27.61 -0.41 2.44
CA LYS A 98 -28.67 -0.15 3.42
C LYS A 98 -28.58 1.30 3.90
N GLU A 99 -27.40 1.76 4.30
CA GLU A 99 -27.19 3.15 4.76
C GLU A 99 -27.45 4.18 3.65
N ILE A 100 -27.05 3.88 2.41
CA ILE A 100 -27.35 4.74 1.25
C ILE A 100 -28.88 4.87 1.07
N ARG A 101 -29.63 3.76 1.18
CA ARG A 101 -31.10 3.75 1.04
C ARG A 101 -31.84 4.45 2.17
N HIS A 102 -31.28 4.48 3.38
CA HIS A 102 -31.88 5.17 4.53
C HIS A 102 -31.59 6.67 4.55
N ASN A 103 -30.76 7.17 3.64
CA ASN A 103 -30.49 8.59 3.53
C ASN A 103 -31.52 9.28 2.62
N ASN A 104 -32.17 10.32 3.13
CA ASN A 104 -33.25 11.05 2.46
C ASN A 104 -32.89 11.63 1.08
N LEU A 105 -31.61 11.89 0.81
CA LEU A 105 -31.14 12.44 -0.47
C LEU A 105 -30.58 11.38 -1.42
N LEU A 106 -30.20 10.20 -0.90
CA LEU A 106 -29.62 9.11 -1.69
C LEU A 106 -30.59 7.95 -1.93
N SER A 107 -31.73 7.89 -1.24
CA SER A 107 -32.76 6.86 -1.43
C SER A 107 -33.31 6.85 -2.86
N GLU A 108 -33.46 8.03 -3.47
CA GLU A 108 -33.94 8.21 -4.84
C GLU A 108 -32.85 8.05 -5.90
N TRP A 109 -31.60 7.88 -5.48
CA TRP A 109 -30.50 7.66 -6.40
C TRP A 109 -30.73 6.36 -7.17
N SER A 110 -30.65 6.42 -8.50
CA SER A 110 -30.96 5.25 -9.35
C SER A 110 -30.08 4.03 -9.04
N PHE A 111 -28.83 4.25 -8.63
CA PHE A 111 -27.95 3.18 -8.14
C PHE A 111 -28.51 2.51 -6.88
N ALA A 112 -29.00 3.29 -5.91
CA ALA A 112 -29.55 2.78 -4.66
C ALA A 112 -30.81 1.92 -4.91
N ARG A 113 -31.65 2.31 -5.88
CA ARG A 113 -32.89 1.60 -6.21
C ARG A 113 -32.65 0.31 -6.99
N TYR A 114 -31.84 0.35 -8.06
CA TYR A 114 -31.79 -0.75 -9.02
C TYR A 114 -30.47 -1.53 -9.02
N GLN A 115 -29.37 -1.00 -8.47
CA GLN A 115 -27.99 -1.56 -8.50
C GLN A 115 -27.43 -1.88 -9.91
N GLN A 116 -28.28 -1.98 -10.94
CA GLN A 116 -27.92 -2.35 -12.29
C GLN A 116 -27.27 -1.18 -13.05
N GLY A 117 -26.24 -1.50 -13.84
CA GLY A 117 -25.69 -0.61 -14.85
C GLY A 117 -24.67 0.42 -14.35
N ALA A 118 -23.96 0.18 -13.25
CA ALA A 118 -22.88 1.06 -12.77
C ALA A 118 -21.83 1.37 -13.85
N MET A 119 -21.43 0.37 -14.64
CA MET A 119 -20.54 0.55 -15.80
C MET A 119 -21.23 1.15 -17.04
N ARG A 120 -22.57 1.13 -17.11
CA ARG A 120 -23.38 1.67 -18.23
C ARG A 120 -23.88 3.10 -17.99
N ARG A 121 -23.50 3.74 -16.88
CA ARG A 121 -23.94 5.10 -16.54
C ARG A 121 -23.39 6.11 -17.55
N LYS A 122 -24.23 7.00 -18.06
CA LYS A 122 -23.80 8.05 -19.02
C LYS A 122 -23.30 9.33 -18.34
N LYS A 123 -23.57 9.50 -17.05
CA LYS A 123 -23.23 10.68 -16.26
C LYS A 123 -22.45 10.27 -15.02
N ASP A 124 -21.52 11.12 -14.60
CA ASP A 124 -20.82 10.96 -13.34
C ASP A 124 -21.71 11.33 -12.15
N ILE A 125 -21.34 10.87 -10.96
CA ILE A 125 -22.11 11.01 -9.72
C ILE A 125 -22.31 12.49 -9.32
N LYS A 126 -21.40 13.41 -9.72
CA LYS A 126 -21.54 14.84 -9.44
C LYS A 126 -22.67 15.43 -10.29
N LYS A 127 -22.75 15.07 -11.58
CA LYS A 127 -23.84 15.51 -12.49
C LYS A 127 -25.21 14.94 -12.13
N GLU A 128 -25.26 13.90 -11.32
CA GLU A 128 -26.50 13.33 -10.77
C GLU A 128 -26.95 14.00 -9.47
N GLY A 129 -26.19 14.97 -8.96
CA GLY A 129 -26.56 15.78 -7.78
C GLY A 129 -26.39 15.08 -6.43
N VAL A 130 -25.88 13.85 -6.40
CA VAL A 130 -25.81 13.02 -5.17
C VAL A 130 -24.42 13.02 -4.52
N TRP A 131 -23.37 13.49 -5.21
CA TRP A 131 -21.98 13.41 -4.72
C TRP A 131 -21.78 14.08 -3.37
N ASN A 132 -22.36 15.27 -3.12
CA ASN A 132 -22.14 15.99 -1.86
C ASN A 132 -22.66 15.20 -0.65
N SER A 133 -23.85 14.60 -0.77
CA SER A 133 -24.45 13.77 0.27
C SER A 133 -23.66 12.47 0.47
N LEU A 134 -23.28 11.82 -0.63
CA LEU A 134 -22.49 10.59 -0.60
C LEU A 134 -21.10 10.81 0.01
N ARG A 135 -20.40 11.86 -0.42
CA ARG A 135 -19.10 12.30 0.12
C ARG A 135 -19.18 12.59 1.61
N SER A 136 -20.24 13.25 2.05
CA SER A 136 -20.44 13.55 3.47
C SER A 136 -20.60 12.28 4.30
N LEU A 137 -21.36 11.29 3.83
CA LEU A 137 -21.49 9.99 4.49
C LEU A 137 -20.17 9.22 4.50
N LEU A 138 -19.46 9.17 3.36
CA LEU A 138 -18.18 8.48 3.24
C LEU A 138 -17.13 9.06 4.20
N ILE A 139 -17.03 10.39 4.29
CA ILE A 139 -16.12 11.10 5.21
C ILE A 139 -16.57 10.93 6.67
N ALA A 140 -17.86 11.04 6.97
CA ALA A 140 -18.35 10.86 8.33
C ALA A 140 -18.01 9.47 8.89
N ARG A 141 -17.99 8.45 8.03
CA ARG A 141 -17.57 7.09 8.39
C ARG A 141 -16.06 6.88 8.37
N ASN A 142 -15.35 7.62 7.52
CA ASN A 142 -13.92 7.48 7.30
C ASN A 142 -13.29 8.88 7.27
N PRO A 143 -13.05 9.54 8.42
CA PRO A 143 -12.62 10.94 8.44
C PRO A 143 -11.33 11.22 7.65
N SER A 144 -10.41 10.26 7.62
CA SER A 144 -9.16 10.31 6.84
C SER A 144 -9.40 10.47 5.32
N LEU A 145 -10.56 10.02 4.82
CA LEU A 145 -10.96 10.17 3.42
C LEU A 145 -11.07 11.64 2.99
N ALA A 146 -11.36 12.57 3.92
CA ALA A 146 -11.45 13.99 3.59
C ALA A 146 -10.16 14.52 2.97
N ARG A 147 -9.01 14.08 3.51
CA ARG A 147 -7.69 14.44 3.00
C ARG A 147 -7.42 13.78 1.65
N VAL A 148 -7.69 12.48 1.54
CA VAL A 148 -7.47 11.72 0.30
C VAL A 148 -8.31 12.28 -0.85
N LEU A 149 -9.61 12.56 -0.63
CA LEU A 149 -10.45 13.17 -1.67
C LEU A 149 -9.97 14.57 -2.04
N LYS A 150 -9.47 15.36 -1.09
CA LYS A 150 -8.89 16.67 -1.38
C LYS A 150 -7.63 16.54 -2.24
N GLU A 151 -6.75 15.59 -1.93
CA GLU A 151 -5.56 15.29 -2.72
C GLU A 151 -5.94 14.86 -4.14
N LEU A 152 -6.82 13.85 -4.28
CA LEU A 152 -7.33 13.37 -5.57
C LEU A 152 -8.05 14.48 -6.38
N GLU A 153 -8.81 15.35 -5.72
CA GLU A 153 -9.50 16.48 -6.37
C GLU A 153 -8.54 17.57 -6.87
N ASN A 154 -7.34 17.66 -6.28
CA ASN A 154 -6.34 18.67 -6.58
C ASN A 154 -5.21 18.18 -7.50
N LEU A 155 -5.09 16.87 -7.78
CA LEU A 155 -4.05 16.29 -8.65
C LEU A 155 -3.98 16.91 -10.07
N ARG A 156 -5.02 17.62 -10.51
CA ARG A 156 -5.07 18.31 -11.82
C ARG A 156 -4.72 19.80 -11.77
N ASP A 157 -4.63 20.42 -10.59
CA ASP A 157 -4.11 21.78 -10.45
C ASP A 157 -2.58 21.69 -10.34
N GLY A 158 -1.92 21.65 -11.51
CA GLY A 158 -0.47 21.55 -11.66
C GLY A 158 0.33 22.76 -11.13
N SER A 159 0.23 23.05 -9.83
CA SER A 159 1.08 24.02 -9.14
C SER A 159 1.13 23.76 -7.63
N SER A 160 2.05 22.89 -7.22
CA SER A 160 2.86 22.91 -5.97
C SER A 160 3.37 21.47 -5.73
N GLN A 161 4.65 21.11 -5.64
CA GLN A 161 5.88 21.83 -5.25
C GLN A 161 5.60 22.91 -4.22
N LEU A 162 5.45 22.51 -2.94
CA LEU A 162 6.36 22.92 -1.86
C LEU A 162 5.85 22.53 -0.45
N ASP A 163 6.84 22.28 0.42
CA ASP A 163 6.89 22.55 1.86
C ASP A 163 6.37 21.53 2.89
N TYR A 164 7.21 20.52 3.14
CA TYR A 164 7.46 20.02 4.50
C TYR A 164 8.32 21.04 5.25
N GLN A 165 7.69 22.01 5.92
CA GLN A 165 8.35 22.90 6.89
C GLN A 165 7.80 22.67 8.29
N PHE A 166 8.61 22.04 9.15
CA PHE A 166 8.63 22.36 10.57
C PHE A 166 10.08 22.54 11.03
N SER A 167 10.47 23.81 11.08
CA SER A 167 11.37 24.46 12.04
C SER A 167 12.63 23.75 12.53
N HIS A 168 13.80 24.26 12.12
CA HIS A 168 14.82 24.71 13.07
C HIS A 168 15.60 25.92 12.53
N LYS A 169 15.69 26.96 13.37
CA LYS A 169 16.37 28.23 13.09
C LYS A 169 17.90 28.04 12.95
N ALA A 170 18.41 28.65 11.89
CA ALA A 170 19.70 29.35 11.71
C ALA A 170 20.98 28.81 12.41
N GLY A 171 21.95 28.37 11.60
CA GLY A 171 23.38 28.50 11.94
C GLY A 171 24.36 27.50 11.30
N LYS A 172 24.93 27.88 10.13
CA LYS A 172 26.25 27.49 9.55
C LYS A 172 26.47 26.09 8.92
N ALA A 173 26.85 26.16 7.63
CA ALA A 173 27.59 25.20 6.78
C ALA A 173 27.03 23.76 6.67
N ALA A 174 26.20 23.53 5.64
CA ALA A 174 25.59 22.25 5.32
C ALA A 174 26.59 21.22 4.79
N LYS A 175 26.82 20.16 5.57
CA LYS A 175 27.28 18.85 5.10
C LYS A 175 26.03 18.16 4.53
N GLN A 176 26.09 17.58 3.33
CA GLN A 176 24.95 16.83 2.77
C GLN A 176 24.53 15.73 3.76
N GLU A 177 23.32 15.84 4.33
CA GLU A 177 22.76 14.80 5.19
C GLU A 177 22.36 13.61 4.32
N GLN A 178 23.13 12.51 4.40
CA GLN A 178 22.72 11.23 3.83
C GLN A 178 21.48 10.74 4.57
N LEU A 179 20.41 10.40 3.83
CA LEU A 179 19.20 9.83 4.39
C LEU A 179 19.51 8.47 5.04
N PRO A 180 18.95 8.16 6.22
CA PRO A 180 19.19 6.89 6.89
C PRO A 180 18.59 5.73 6.08
N LEU A 181 19.27 4.58 6.11
CA LEU A 181 18.80 3.35 5.48
C LEU A 181 17.59 2.80 6.25
N ARG A 182 16.44 2.66 5.60
CA ARG A 182 15.22 2.11 6.22
C ARG A 182 15.29 0.59 6.23
N VAL A 183 15.21 -0.01 7.43
CA VAL A 183 15.40 -1.45 7.63
C VAL A 183 14.21 -2.05 8.35
N PHE A 184 13.48 -2.95 7.69
CA PHE A 184 12.45 -3.76 8.32
C PHE A 184 13.03 -4.99 9.02
N ILE A 185 12.60 -5.27 10.25
CA ILE A 185 13.00 -6.47 11.00
C ILE A 185 11.85 -7.48 11.02
N SER A 186 11.98 -8.55 10.24
CA SER A 186 11.06 -9.70 10.21
C SER A 186 11.54 -10.81 11.15
N TYR A 187 10.63 -11.39 11.91
CA TYR A 187 10.92 -12.47 12.85
C TYR A 187 9.65 -13.24 13.22
N ALA A 188 9.81 -14.50 13.64
CA ALA A 188 8.72 -15.25 14.23
C ALA A 188 8.54 -14.93 15.71
N THR A 189 7.30 -14.87 16.20
CA THR A 189 6.97 -14.57 17.61
C THR A 189 7.85 -15.30 18.66
N PRO A 190 8.21 -16.60 18.53
CA PRO A 190 9.10 -17.28 19.49
C PRO A 190 10.50 -16.66 19.66
N ASP A 191 10.96 -15.88 18.69
CA ASP A 191 12.29 -15.27 18.68
C ASP A 191 12.34 -13.85 19.21
N LEU A 192 11.19 -13.30 19.62
CA LEU A 192 11.04 -11.92 20.07
C LEU A 192 12.14 -11.47 21.06
N ARG A 193 12.49 -12.31 22.03
CA ARG A 193 13.53 -11.98 23.02
C ARG A 193 14.90 -11.74 22.39
N ARG A 194 15.30 -12.58 21.43
CA ARG A 194 16.59 -12.45 20.74
C ARG A 194 16.58 -11.29 19.76
N VAL A 195 15.45 -11.07 19.08
CA VAL A 195 15.27 -9.98 18.12
C VAL A 195 15.26 -8.62 18.80
N ARG A 196 14.70 -8.49 20.01
CA ARG A 196 14.83 -7.25 20.82
C ARG A 196 16.28 -6.89 21.13
N LEU A 197 17.12 -7.89 21.45
CA LEU A 197 18.55 -7.67 21.68
C LEU A 197 19.27 -7.23 20.40
N LEU A 198 18.91 -7.83 19.26
CA LEU A 198 19.42 -7.45 17.94
C LEU A 198 19.00 -6.01 17.59
N HIS A 199 17.72 -5.67 17.72
CA HIS A 199 17.19 -4.32 17.47
C HIS A 199 17.95 -3.27 18.29
N ARG A 200 18.20 -3.53 19.58
CA ARG A 200 19.00 -2.61 20.43
C ARG A 200 20.41 -2.39 19.87
N LYS A 201 21.12 -3.47 19.52
CA LYS A 201 22.46 -3.37 18.94
C LYS A 201 22.47 -2.65 17.58
N LEU A 202 21.44 -2.85 16.77
CA LEU A 202 21.29 -2.15 15.49
C LEU A 202 20.97 -0.66 15.69
N SER A 203 20.17 -0.30 16.70
CA SER A 203 19.83 1.09 17.00
C SER A 203 21.02 1.92 17.50
N GLU A 204 22.08 1.26 17.98
CA GLU A 204 23.35 1.89 18.33
C GLU A 204 24.20 2.25 17.09
N GLN A 205 23.81 1.80 15.90
CA GLN A 205 24.52 2.11 14.65
C GLN A 205 23.98 3.38 14.00
N THR A 206 24.88 4.23 13.51
CA THR A 206 24.52 5.45 12.78
C THR A 206 24.04 5.13 11.37
N GLY A 207 23.06 5.89 10.88
CA GLY A 207 22.57 5.79 9.49
C GLY A 207 21.56 4.68 9.24
N LEU A 208 20.99 4.07 10.29
CA LEU A 208 19.90 3.10 10.19
C LEU A 208 18.61 3.69 10.78
N ASP A 209 17.51 3.54 10.04
CA ASP A 209 16.14 3.77 10.51
C ASP A 209 15.44 2.41 10.59
N LEU A 210 15.15 1.94 11.80
CA LEU A 210 14.69 0.57 12.04
C LEU A 210 13.17 0.53 12.22
N TRP A 211 12.51 -0.37 11.48
CA TRP A 211 11.12 -0.71 11.69
C TRP A 211 11.00 -2.08 12.37
N PHE A 212 10.45 -2.10 13.58
CA PHE A 212 10.25 -3.29 14.40
C PHE A 212 8.87 -3.21 15.05
N ASP A 213 7.96 -4.12 14.69
CA ASP A 213 6.53 -4.05 15.03
C ASP A 213 6.21 -3.75 16.51
N LYS A 214 6.98 -4.30 17.47
CA LYS A 214 6.74 -4.07 18.91
C LYS A 214 7.15 -2.68 19.41
N VAL A 215 7.87 -1.91 18.59
CA VAL A 215 8.34 -0.56 18.90
C VAL A 215 7.69 0.46 17.97
N SER A 216 7.59 0.13 16.68
CA SER A 216 7.12 1.03 15.63
C SER A 216 5.60 1.10 15.50
N LEU A 217 4.85 0.08 15.96
CA LEU A 217 3.40 0.15 16.04
C LEU A 217 2.99 0.89 17.31
N VAL A 218 2.18 1.93 17.16
CA VAL A 218 1.61 2.68 18.28
C VAL A 218 0.12 2.37 18.45
N PRO A 219 -0.45 2.57 19.66
CA PRO A 219 -1.90 2.48 19.86
C PRO A 219 -2.60 3.51 18.98
N THR A 220 -3.23 3.02 17.90
CA THR A 220 -4.00 3.70 16.82
C THR A 220 -3.66 3.05 15.47
N ASP A 221 -2.51 2.40 15.37
CA ASP A 221 -2.11 1.68 14.17
C ASP A 221 -2.91 0.38 14.03
N GLU A 222 -3.54 0.22 12.87
CA GLU A 222 -3.92 -1.11 12.41
C GLU A 222 -2.64 -1.87 12.05
N TRP A 223 -2.38 -2.95 12.79
CA TRP A 223 -1.11 -3.68 12.74
C TRP A 223 -0.73 -4.14 11.33
N HIS A 224 -1.68 -4.70 10.58
CA HIS A 224 -1.42 -5.34 9.30
C HIS A 224 -1.05 -4.31 8.19
N PRO A 225 -1.83 -3.22 7.96
CA PRO A 225 -1.44 -2.18 7.00
C PRO A 225 -0.13 -1.45 7.37
N ALA A 226 0.14 -1.27 8.66
CA ALA A 226 1.37 -0.63 9.11
C ALA A 226 2.61 -1.49 8.78
N ILE A 227 2.52 -2.82 8.96
CA ILE A 227 3.58 -3.74 8.57
C ILE A 227 3.78 -3.74 7.04
N VAL A 228 2.71 -3.81 6.25
CA VAL A 228 2.81 -3.80 4.78
C VAL A 228 3.49 -2.53 4.28
N ARG A 229 3.08 -1.35 4.77
CA ARG A 229 3.74 -0.08 4.44
C ARG A 229 5.21 -0.06 4.83
N ALA A 230 5.55 -0.61 6.00
CA ALA A 230 6.92 -0.68 6.46
C ALA A 230 7.79 -1.57 5.55
N ILE A 231 7.26 -2.70 5.07
CA ILE A 231 7.97 -3.57 4.13
C ILE A 231 8.18 -2.87 2.77
N HIS A 232 7.16 -2.21 2.21
CA HIS A 232 7.28 -1.51 0.92
C HIS A 232 8.17 -0.26 0.96
N SER A 233 8.23 0.40 2.12
CA SER A 233 9.09 1.58 2.31
C SER A 233 10.47 1.23 2.84
N SER A 234 10.83 -0.05 2.97
CA SER A 234 12.16 -0.43 3.44
C SER A 234 13.16 -0.59 2.32
N ASP A 235 14.36 -0.11 2.56
CA ASP A 235 15.50 -0.26 1.66
C ASP A 235 16.20 -1.61 1.84
N ALA A 236 16.03 -2.21 3.03
CA ALA A 236 16.51 -3.52 3.41
C ALA A 236 15.52 -4.26 4.35
N ILE A 237 15.47 -5.58 4.25
CA ILE A 237 14.66 -6.44 5.10
C ILE A 237 15.58 -7.45 5.79
N VAL A 238 15.65 -7.39 7.11
CA VAL A 238 16.36 -8.37 7.94
C VAL A 238 15.39 -9.48 8.33
N ILE A 239 15.63 -10.69 7.81
CA ILE A 239 14.78 -11.87 8.11
C ILE A 239 15.46 -12.73 9.17
N CYS A 240 14.91 -12.74 10.38
CA CYS A 240 15.44 -13.52 11.49
C CYS A 240 14.93 -14.96 11.45
N LEU A 241 15.86 -15.91 11.39
CA LEU A 241 15.64 -17.34 11.35
C LEU A 241 16.17 -18.00 12.62
N SER A 242 15.42 -18.94 13.19
CA SER A 242 15.88 -19.84 14.23
C SER A 242 15.32 -21.24 14.01
N SER A 243 15.90 -22.22 14.67
CA SER A 243 15.40 -23.59 14.77
C SER A 243 13.92 -23.63 15.18
N ARG A 244 13.44 -22.64 15.93
CA ARG A 244 12.05 -22.53 16.40
C ARG A 244 11.13 -21.86 15.39
N SER A 245 11.67 -21.04 14.47
CA SER A 245 10.90 -20.37 13.42
C SER A 245 10.80 -21.22 12.16
N VAL A 246 11.79 -22.06 11.86
CA VAL A 246 11.83 -22.85 10.61
C VAL A 246 11.30 -24.28 10.75
N ASN A 247 11.37 -24.89 11.94
CA ASN A 247 11.01 -26.31 12.15
C ASN A 247 9.57 -26.52 12.68
N ARG A 248 8.68 -25.53 12.58
CA ARG A 248 7.26 -25.68 12.95
C ARG A 248 6.40 -25.80 11.70
N ASP A 249 5.69 -26.91 11.58
CA ASP A 249 4.63 -27.07 10.58
C ASP A 249 3.53 -26.01 10.81
N GLY A 250 3.30 -25.17 9.80
CA GLY A 250 2.03 -24.48 9.58
C GLY A 250 1.75 -23.14 10.29
N PHE A 251 2.68 -22.51 11.04
CA PHE A 251 2.39 -21.17 11.62
C PHE A 251 3.56 -20.20 11.66
N ALA A 252 4.78 -20.65 11.98
CA ALA A 252 5.97 -19.78 11.95
C ALA A 252 6.50 -19.56 10.52
N GLN A 253 6.15 -20.47 9.61
CA GLN A 253 6.40 -20.32 8.19
C GLN A 253 5.57 -19.19 7.57
N ASP A 254 4.36 -18.91 8.07
CA ASP A 254 3.48 -17.91 7.45
C ASP A 254 4.02 -16.49 7.58
N GLU A 255 4.53 -16.08 8.75
CA GLU A 255 5.10 -14.74 8.96
C GLU A 255 6.36 -14.50 8.10
N ILE A 256 7.24 -15.50 8.03
CA ILE A 256 8.48 -15.43 7.24
C ILE A 256 8.15 -15.52 5.74
N ASN A 257 7.30 -16.46 5.32
CA ASN A 257 6.87 -16.60 3.93
C ASN A 257 6.11 -15.37 3.45
N TRP A 258 5.32 -14.74 4.31
CA TRP A 258 4.60 -13.52 3.99
C TRP A 258 5.55 -12.35 3.71
N ALA A 259 6.56 -12.14 4.54
CA ALA A 259 7.59 -11.13 4.27
C ALA A 259 8.39 -11.44 2.99
N ILE A 260 8.66 -12.71 2.69
CA ILE A 260 9.33 -13.12 1.44
C ILE A 260 8.41 -12.93 0.22
N ASN A 261 7.10 -13.18 0.35
CA ASN A 261 6.12 -12.95 -0.72
C ASN A 261 6.03 -11.47 -1.07
N LEU A 262 5.89 -10.60 -0.06
CA LEU A 262 5.87 -9.16 -0.24
C LEU A 262 7.19 -8.61 -0.82
N PHE A 263 8.31 -9.29 -0.58
CA PHE A 263 9.57 -8.98 -1.26
C PHE A 263 9.57 -9.40 -2.72
N ASP A 264 9.12 -10.62 -3.04
CA ASP A 264 9.10 -11.14 -4.41
C ASP A 264 8.15 -10.30 -5.32
N GLU A 265 7.26 -9.51 -4.72
CA GLU A 265 6.40 -8.52 -5.39
C GLU A 265 7.13 -7.21 -5.73
N GLN A 266 8.32 -6.95 -5.18
CA GLN A 266 9.10 -5.73 -5.44
C GLN A 266 10.05 -5.90 -6.64
N PRO A 267 10.29 -4.83 -7.44
CA PRO A 267 11.23 -4.92 -8.56
C PRO A 267 12.64 -5.29 -8.09
N GLU A 268 13.32 -6.15 -8.85
CA GLU A 268 14.65 -6.63 -8.48
C GLU A 268 15.62 -5.45 -8.23
N GLY A 269 16.30 -5.47 -7.09
CA GLY A 269 17.26 -4.43 -6.69
C GLY A 269 16.67 -3.24 -5.90
N THR A 270 15.35 -3.14 -5.76
CA THR A 270 14.68 -2.05 -5.00
C THR A 270 14.72 -2.23 -3.48
N VAL A 271 14.83 -3.47 -3.00
CA VAL A 271 15.01 -3.81 -1.59
C VAL A 271 16.01 -4.95 -1.46
N SER A 272 16.82 -4.98 -0.39
CA SER A 272 17.76 -6.08 -0.13
C SER A 272 17.27 -6.99 1.00
N ILE A 273 17.23 -8.30 0.76
CA ILE A 273 17.03 -9.30 1.83
C ILE A 273 18.37 -9.61 2.51
N LEU A 274 18.37 -9.57 3.83
CA LEU A 274 19.47 -10.00 4.69
C LEU A 274 18.96 -11.11 5.64
N PRO A 275 19.14 -12.40 5.30
CA PRO A 275 18.72 -13.46 6.18
C PRO A 275 19.74 -13.65 7.31
N VAL A 276 19.22 -13.74 8.54
CA VAL A 276 19.98 -13.73 9.78
C VAL A 276 19.62 -14.95 10.61
N LYS A 277 20.59 -15.80 10.92
CA LYS A 277 20.38 -16.97 11.78
C LYS A 277 20.68 -16.62 13.24
N LEU A 278 19.68 -16.79 14.10
CA LEU A 278 19.76 -16.55 15.55
C LEU A 278 20.36 -17.73 16.31
N ASP A 279 20.19 -18.95 15.78
CA ASP A 279 20.80 -20.19 16.23
C ASP A 279 21.05 -21.12 15.03
N GLN A 280 21.55 -22.32 15.27
CA GLN A 280 21.81 -23.29 14.21
C GLN A 280 20.49 -23.85 13.66
N CYS A 281 20.17 -23.51 12.41
CA CYS A 281 18.97 -23.97 11.72
C CYS A 281 19.14 -24.06 10.20
N ASP A 282 18.28 -24.83 9.55
CA ASP A 282 18.21 -24.91 8.10
C ASP A 282 17.36 -23.77 7.56
N ALA A 283 17.90 -23.04 6.59
CA ALA A 283 17.17 -21.93 5.99
C ALA A 283 16.12 -22.47 5.01
N PRO A 284 14.94 -21.86 4.92
CA PRO A 284 13.95 -22.21 3.89
C PRO A 284 14.56 -22.14 2.48
N PRO A 285 14.17 -23.02 1.53
CA PRO A 285 14.73 -23.06 0.17
C PRO A 285 14.76 -21.71 -0.53
N ARG A 286 13.71 -20.89 -0.36
CA ARG A 286 13.61 -19.54 -0.95
C ARG A 286 14.73 -18.62 -0.51
N LEU A 287 15.26 -18.80 0.70
CA LEU A 287 16.35 -18.00 1.28
C LEU A 287 17.75 -18.57 1.00
N MET A 288 17.88 -19.72 0.32
CA MET A 288 19.17 -20.37 0.02
C MET A 288 20.08 -19.61 -0.93
N ARG A 289 19.51 -18.71 -1.74
CA ARG A 289 20.26 -17.88 -2.69
C ARG A 289 21.06 -16.74 -2.04
N TRP A 290 20.80 -16.40 -0.78
CA TRP A 290 21.49 -15.31 -0.08
C TRP A 290 22.50 -15.83 0.95
N GLN A 291 23.57 -15.05 1.14
CA GLN A 291 24.51 -15.27 2.24
C GLN A 291 23.88 -14.92 3.59
N TYR A 292 24.16 -15.74 4.60
CA TYR A 292 23.61 -15.56 5.94
C TYR A 292 24.56 -14.83 6.87
N ALA A 293 24.01 -13.98 7.74
CA ALA A 293 24.69 -13.57 8.97
C ALA A 293 24.29 -14.53 10.11
N GLU A 294 25.26 -15.24 10.68
CA GLU A 294 25.03 -16.18 11.78
C GLU A 294 25.38 -15.53 13.12
N LEU A 295 24.38 -14.98 13.83
CA LEU A 295 24.64 -14.17 15.04
C LEU A 295 25.19 -14.96 16.23
N PHE A 296 25.10 -16.29 16.18
CA PHE A 296 25.66 -17.20 17.17
C PHE A 296 27.12 -17.57 16.90
N ARG A 297 27.69 -17.13 15.76
CA ARG A 297 29.12 -17.31 15.43
C ARG A 297 29.92 -16.05 15.76
N LYS A 298 31.23 -16.22 15.95
CA LYS A 298 32.18 -15.10 16.06
C LYS A 298 32.09 -14.26 14.78
N ASN A 299 31.97 -12.94 14.93
CA ASN A 299 31.81 -11.95 13.86
C ASN A 299 30.45 -11.94 13.13
N GLY A 300 29.43 -12.64 13.63
CA GLY A 300 28.12 -12.72 12.97
C GLY A 300 27.41 -11.37 12.84
N PHE A 301 27.50 -10.53 13.88
CA PHE A 301 26.88 -9.22 13.90
C PHE A 301 27.58 -8.25 12.93
N GLU A 302 28.90 -8.29 12.88
CA GLU A 302 29.75 -7.50 11.99
C GLU A 302 29.44 -7.81 10.53
N ARG A 303 29.16 -9.08 10.20
CA ARG A 303 28.69 -9.47 8.86
C ARG A 303 27.33 -8.88 8.51
N LEU A 304 26.39 -8.83 9.45
CA LEU A 304 25.10 -8.17 9.24
C LEU A 304 25.29 -6.67 8.96
N ILE A 305 26.11 -5.98 9.76
CA ILE A 305 26.43 -4.56 9.55
C ILE A 305 27.09 -4.32 8.19
N ALA A 306 28.02 -5.19 7.78
CA ALA A 306 28.64 -5.10 6.46
C ALA A 306 27.61 -5.21 5.33
N GLY A 307 26.63 -6.10 5.47
CA GLY A 307 25.52 -6.23 4.51
C GLY A 307 24.67 -4.96 4.42
N LEU A 308 24.28 -4.38 5.56
CA LEU A 308 23.50 -3.14 5.60
C LEU A 308 24.27 -1.95 5.01
N ARG A 309 25.55 -1.80 5.34
CA ARG A 309 26.41 -0.75 4.77
C ARG A 309 26.58 -0.89 3.26
N LYS A 310 26.72 -2.13 2.75
CA LYS A 310 26.78 -2.38 1.31
C LYS A 310 25.51 -1.89 0.62
N ARG A 311 24.33 -2.11 1.21
CA ARG A 311 23.07 -1.60 0.67
C ARG A 311 23.01 -0.07 0.70
N MET A 312 23.41 0.54 1.80
CA MET A 312 23.46 2.00 1.94
C MET A 312 24.31 2.65 0.84
N LEU A 313 25.53 2.13 0.61
CA LEU A 313 26.41 2.59 -0.47
C LEU A 313 25.79 2.40 -1.86
N ALA A 314 25.14 1.26 -2.13
CA ALA A 314 24.50 1.01 -3.42
C ALA A 314 23.36 2.00 -3.72
N LEU A 315 22.65 2.46 -2.69
CA LEU A 315 21.60 3.49 -2.84
C LEU A 315 22.18 4.88 -3.04
N GLU A 316 23.29 5.21 -2.37
CA GLU A 316 24.01 6.47 -2.60
C GLU A 316 24.52 6.57 -4.04
N GLU A 317 25.12 5.50 -4.57
CA GLU A 317 25.58 5.44 -5.95
C GLU A 317 24.44 5.57 -6.97
N ALA A 318 23.25 5.03 -6.65
CA ALA A 318 22.07 5.14 -7.50
C ALA A 318 21.44 6.54 -7.51
N HIS A 319 21.56 7.32 -6.42
CA HIS A 319 21.06 8.70 -6.34
C HIS A 319 21.98 9.73 -7.02
N ILE A 320 23.24 9.38 -7.27
CA ILE A 320 24.23 10.25 -7.91
C ILE A 320 24.18 10.16 -9.45
N ARG A 321 23.55 9.12 -10.02
CA ARG A 321 23.42 8.91 -11.47
C ARG A 321 22.11 9.46 -12.02
#